data_AF-A0A0F9JL55-F1
#
_entry.id   AF-A0A0F9JL55-F1
#
_cell.length_a   1.000
_cell.length_b   1.000
_cell.length_c   1.000
_cell.angle_alpha   90.00
_cell.angle_beta   90.00
_cell.angle_gamma   90.00
#
_symmetry.space_group_name_H-M   'P 1'
#
loop_
_entity.id
_entity.type
_entity.pdbx_description
1 polymer ?
#
loop_
_entity_poly.entity_id
_entity_poly.type
_entity_poly.pdbx_seq_one_letter_code
_entity_poly.pdbx_strand_id
1 'polypeptide(L)'
;VLVYQDGGKAFSTVPFQVTNVSVHKGTRGLSVRDYKGNKMNLILSPSVDGIVPVSKSSTLAPLMGSGKNYMVSMKMSFVAMPKLAPVSESSEAFLKKASFESLDPNKLTISTANGQYIFRGNQLRKYAMASDLFDFDSLQRHEAEFLLCSWGLGQEKVAVALNGLQDRLCIEVHKLAWPPTGRPMLKTASTKLVNLLKALKPPMHELVKIASALEDADSVDSVLSLGFLNSENLSRFSGAKPMLKQTVGMLSKLLLAARLGLEDVNEDAIKSALTHIERVIGGLGKVKMMAESEEKTSSVSRKDAATRAFGAAL
;
A
#
# COMPACT_ATOMS: atom_id res chain seq x y z
N VAL A 1 -28.60 -21.03 14.96
CA VAL A 1 -30.06 -21.25 14.80
C VAL A 1 -30.31 -22.75 14.85
N LEU A 2 -31.46 -23.20 15.39
CA LEU A 2 -31.88 -24.59 15.28
C LEU A 2 -32.74 -24.75 14.03
N VAL A 3 -32.40 -25.73 13.20
CA VAL A 3 -33.19 -26.10 12.03
C VAL A 3 -33.66 -27.54 12.23
N TYR A 4 -34.94 -27.76 11.97
CA TYR A 4 -35.56 -29.09 12.00
C TYR A 4 -36.39 -29.28 10.74
N GLN A 5 -36.21 -30.42 10.10
CA GLN A 5 -36.95 -30.80 8.90
C GLN A 5 -37.87 -31.96 9.25
N ASP A 6 -39.17 -31.76 9.08
CA ASP A 6 -40.19 -32.78 9.28
C ASP A 6 -41.20 -32.73 8.14
N GLY A 7 -41.47 -33.88 7.53
CA GLY A 7 -42.44 -34.02 6.43
C GLY A 7 -42.24 -33.05 5.25
N GLY A 8 -41.00 -32.66 4.93
CA GLY A 8 -40.69 -31.72 3.84
C GLY A 8 -40.82 -30.23 4.18
N LYS A 9 -41.15 -29.87 5.44
CA LYS A 9 -41.16 -28.49 5.92
C LYS A 9 -39.94 -28.24 6.82
N ALA A 10 -39.26 -27.13 6.60
CA ALA A 10 -38.15 -26.68 7.44
C ALA A 10 -38.64 -25.65 8.46
N PHE A 11 -38.45 -25.94 9.74
CA PHE A 11 -38.71 -25.03 10.85
C PHE A 11 -37.39 -24.45 11.37
N SER A 12 -37.38 -23.14 11.59
CA SER A 12 -36.20 -22.40 12.07
C SER A 12 -36.55 -21.65 13.34
N THR A 13 -35.67 -21.73 14.34
CA THR A 13 -35.83 -20.97 15.58
C THR A 13 -35.21 -19.58 15.49
N VAL A 14 -35.60 -18.71 16.43
CA VAL A 14 -34.97 -17.41 16.63
C VAL A 14 -33.46 -17.58 16.86
N PRO A 15 -32.59 -16.73 16.28
CA PRO A 15 -31.16 -16.76 16.58
C PRO A 15 -30.88 -16.46 18.05
N PHE A 16 -29.97 -17.23 18.63
CA PHE A 16 -29.52 -17.08 20.02
C PHE A 16 -28.01 -17.25 20.10
N GLN A 17 -27.41 -16.67 21.14
CA GLN A 17 -25.99 -16.81 21.45
C GLN A 17 -25.80 -17.88 22.53
N VAL A 18 -24.92 -18.84 22.29
CA VAL A 18 -24.53 -19.82 23.32
C VAL A 18 -23.56 -19.13 24.28
N THR A 19 -23.96 -19.06 25.55
CA THR A 19 -23.18 -18.41 26.62
C THR A 19 -22.38 -19.40 27.44
N ASN A 20 -22.91 -20.60 27.68
CA ASN A 20 -22.24 -21.65 28.43
C ASN A 20 -22.66 -23.03 27.93
N VAL A 21 -21.78 -24.01 28.08
CA VAL A 21 -22.02 -25.43 27.77
C VAL A 21 -21.73 -26.21 29.04
N SER A 22 -22.72 -26.96 29.52
CA SER A 22 -22.63 -27.80 30.73
C SER A 22 -22.89 -29.25 30.39
N VAL A 23 -22.29 -30.18 31.14
CA VAL A 23 -22.47 -31.62 30.98
C VAL A 23 -22.74 -32.25 32.34
N HIS A 24 -23.85 -32.97 32.48
CA HIS A 24 -24.20 -33.68 33.71
C HIS A 24 -24.71 -35.08 33.37
N LYS A 25 -24.07 -36.12 33.94
CA LYS A 25 -24.41 -37.54 33.69
C LYS A 25 -24.53 -37.89 32.20
N GLY A 26 -23.59 -37.39 31.39
CA GLY A 26 -23.58 -37.61 29.93
C GLY A 26 -24.60 -36.76 29.13
N THR A 27 -25.49 -36.03 29.79
CA THR A 27 -26.44 -35.13 29.13
C THR A 27 -25.81 -33.74 28.97
N ARG A 28 -25.90 -33.16 27.77
CA ARG A 28 -25.37 -31.82 27.46
C ARG A 28 -26.46 -30.76 27.59
N GLY A 29 -26.18 -29.69 28.33
CA GLY A 29 -27.01 -28.50 28.46
C GLY A 29 -26.32 -27.28 27.87
N LEU A 30 -27.06 -26.45 27.14
CA LEU A 30 -26.60 -25.19 26.56
C LEU A 30 -27.34 -24.03 27.21
N SER A 31 -26.63 -23.13 27.87
CA SER A 31 -27.21 -21.86 28.31
C SER A 31 -27.12 -20.86 27.18
N VAL A 32 -28.27 -20.38 26.71
CA VAL A 32 -28.38 -19.50 25.55
C VAL A 32 -29.05 -18.18 25.94
N ARG A 33 -28.74 -17.12 25.17
CA ARG A 33 -29.38 -15.81 25.28
C ARG A 33 -30.02 -15.45 23.94
N ASP A 34 -31.30 -15.09 23.95
CA ASP A 34 -31.97 -14.60 22.74
C ASP A 34 -31.53 -13.17 22.39
N TYR A 35 -32.00 -12.67 21.23
CA TYR A 35 -31.71 -11.29 20.80
C TYR A 35 -32.31 -10.21 21.71
N LYS A 36 -33.29 -10.54 22.57
CA LYS A 36 -33.88 -9.65 23.57
C LYS A 36 -33.15 -9.70 24.92
N GLY A 37 -32.13 -10.53 25.05
CA GLY A 37 -31.38 -10.72 26.29
C GLY A 37 -31.99 -11.73 27.27
N ASN A 38 -33.09 -12.41 26.92
CA ASN A 38 -33.69 -13.43 27.76
C ASN A 38 -32.80 -14.66 27.81
N LYS A 39 -32.56 -15.16 29.02
CA LYS A 39 -31.78 -16.39 29.26
C LYS A 39 -32.68 -17.62 29.14
N MET A 40 -32.18 -18.63 28.44
CA MET A 40 -32.84 -19.93 28.29
C MET A 40 -31.80 -21.04 28.43
N ASN A 41 -32.23 -22.25 28.81
CA ASN A 41 -31.37 -23.43 28.80
C ASN A 41 -31.96 -24.50 27.90
N LEU A 42 -31.12 -25.05 27.02
CA LEU A 42 -31.47 -26.10 26.08
C LEU A 42 -30.78 -27.39 26.51
N ILE A 43 -31.56 -28.41 26.87
CA ILE A 43 -31.06 -29.71 27.31
C ILE A 43 -31.20 -30.69 26.14
N LEU A 44 -30.08 -31.17 25.62
CA LEU A 44 -30.08 -32.09 24.47
C LEU A 44 -30.49 -33.48 24.94
N SER A 45 -31.56 -34.03 24.35
CA SER A 45 -32.08 -35.36 24.71
C SER A 45 -32.40 -36.19 23.46
N PRO A 46 -32.02 -37.48 23.41
CA PRO A 46 -32.41 -38.37 22.33
C PRO A 46 -33.88 -38.83 22.44
N SER A 47 -34.48 -38.72 23.62
CA SER A 47 -35.83 -39.25 23.91
C SER A 47 -36.97 -38.32 23.48
N VAL A 48 -36.66 -37.11 23.03
CA VAL A 48 -37.65 -36.10 22.65
C VAL A 48 -37.55 -35.85 21.14
N ASP A 49 -38.69 -35.76 20.47
CA ASP A 49 -38.79 -35.25 19.10
C ASP A 49 -39.28 -33.80 19.14
N GLY A 50 -38.49 -32.86 18.60
CA GLY A 50 -38.76 -31.42 18.69
C GLY A 50 -38.24 -30.71 19.95
N ILE A 51 -38.95 -29.65 20.36
CA ILE A 51 -38.60 -28.76 21.48
C ILE A 51 -39.74 -28.81 22.51
N VAL A 52 -39.44 -29.25 23.73
CA VAL A 52 -40.44 -29.41 24.81
C VAL A 52 -40.05 -28.59 26.04
N PRO A 53 -40.95 -27.76 26.61
CA PRO A 53 -40.66 -27.00 27.82
C PRO A 53 -40.54 -27.94 29.04
N VAL A 54 -39.59 -27.65 29.93
CA VAL A 54 -39.37 -28.40 31.18
C VAL A 54 -39.68 -27.51 32.37
N SER A 55 -40.69 -27.86 33.15
CA SER A 55 -41.16 -27.07 34.28
C SER A 55 -40.31 -27.28 35.54
N LYS A 56 -40.16 -28.52 36.03
CA LYS A 56 -39.29 -28.88 37.17
C LYS A 56 -38.85 -30.34 37.05
N SER A 57 -37.56 -30.62 37.19
CA SER A 57 -37.02 -31.98 37.23
C SER A 57 -35.89 -32.06 38.26
N SER A 58 -35.99 -33.01 39.20
CA SER A 58 -34.95 -33.25 40.20
C SER A 58 -33.69 -33.84 39.59
N THR A 59 -33.82 -34.65 38.54
CA THR A 59 -32.68 -35.31 37.88
C THR A 59 -31.89 -34.36 36.98
N LEU A 60 -32.54 -33.35 36.42
CA LEU A 60 -31.95 -32.36 35.52
C LEU A 60 -31.61 -31.03 36.23
N ALA A 61 -31.84 -30.94 37.54
CA ALA A 61 -31.62 -29.71 38.31
C ALA A 61 -30.25 -29.04 38.06
N PRO A 62 -29.12 -29.76 37.92
CA PRO A 62 -27.82 -29.13 37.65
C PRO A 62 -27.68 -28.51 36.25
N LEU A 63 -28.49 -28.93 35.28
CA LEU A 63 -28.51 -28.39 33.92
C LEU A 63 -29.56 -27.30 33.75
N MET A 64 -30.46 -27.14 34.72
CA MET A 64 -31.48 -26.10 34.73
C MET A 64 -30.90 -24.81 35.33
N GLY A 65 -30.97 -23.72 34.58
CA GLY A 65 -30.63 -22.38 35.07
C GLY A 65 -31.88 -21.57 35.45
N SER A 66 -31.67 -20.32 35.84
CA SER A 66 -32.74 -19.38 36.25
C SER A 66 -33.68 -18.92 35.12
N GLY A 67 -33.45 -19.37 33.87
CA GLY A 67 -34.25 -19.04 32.70
C GLY A 67 -35.30 -20.10 32.36
N LYS A 68 -35.96 -19.94 31.21
CA LYS A 68 -36.84 -20.97 30.65
C LYS A 68 -36.00 -22.17 30.21
N ASN A 69 -36.42 -23.38 30.59
CA ASN A 69 -35.70 -24.61 30.28
C ASN A 69 -36.48 -25.40 29.22
N TYR A 70 -35.78 -25.86 28.18
CA TYR A 70 -36.34 -26.65 27.10
C TYR A 70 -35.51 -27.90 26.89
N MET A 71 -36.15 -29.03 26.63
CA MET A 71 -35.51 -30.19 26.04
C MET A 71 -35.55 -30.07 24.53
N VAL A 72 -34.42 -30.32 23.89
CA VAL A 72 -34.25 -30.22 22.44
C VAL A 72 -33.80 -31.57 21.91
N SER A 73 -34.48 -32.03 20.85
CA SER A 73 -34.14 -33.27 20.18
C SER A 73 -32.72 -33.25 19.63
N MET A 74 -31.97 -34.33 19.83
CA MET A 74 -30.66 -34.52 19.20
C MET A 74 -30.74 -34.68 17.68
N LYS A 75 -31.94 -34.87 17.10
CA LYS A 75 -32.14 -34.87 15.64
C LYS A 75 -32.03 -33.46 15.03
N MET A 76 -32.11 -32.40 15.83
CA MET A 76 -31.95 -31.03 15.36
C MET A 76 -30.46 -30.68 15.18
N SER A 77 -30.12 -29.97 14.10
CA SER A 77 -28.77 -29.50 13.86
C SER A 77 -28.60 -28.04 14.24
N PHE A 78 -27.45 -27.72 14.83
CA PHE A 78 -27.04 -26.35 15.08
C PHE A 78 -26.36 -25.80 13.84
N VAL A 79 -26.99 -24.84 13.18
CA VAL A 79 -26.34 -24.08 12.10
C VAL A 79 -25.68 -22.86 12.74
N ALA A 80 -24.35 -22.84 12.71
CA ALA A 80 -23.56 -21.69 13.10
C ALA A 80 -23.84 -20.55 12.11
N MET A 81 -24.38 -19.45 12.62
CA MET A 81 -24.49 -18.23 11.83
C MET A 81 -23.15 -17.47 11.94
N PRO A 82 -22.58 -16.97 10.83
CA PRO A 82 -21.51 -15.98 10.92
C PRO A 82 -21.98 -14.79 11.76
N LYS A 83 -21.04 -14.02 12.33
CA LYS A 83 -21.29 -12.92 13.27
C LYS A 83 -22.59 -12.19 12.91
N LEU A 84 -23.61 -12.33 13.75
CA LEU A 84 -24.92 -11.71 13.53
C LEU A 84 -24.73 -10.20 13.53
N ALA A 85 -24.65 -9.60 12.34
CA ALA A 85 -24.69 -8.16 12.20
C ALA A 85 -26.10 -7.68 12.58
N PRO A 86 -26.24 -6.50 13.23
CA PRO A 86 -27.55 -5.93 13.49
C PRO A 86 -28.27 -5.78 12.15
N VAL A 87 -29.40 -6.48 11.99
CA VAL A 87 -30.24 -6.37 10.81
C VAL A 87 -30.70 -4.93 10.74
N SER A 88 -30.23 -4.22 9.73
CA SER A 88 -30.70 -2.88 9.45
C SER A 88 -32.19 -2.94 9.13
N GLU A 89 -32.99 -2.07 9.75
CA GLU A 89 -34.44 -2.01 9.54
C GLU A 89 -34.81 -1.64 8.10
N SER A 90 -33.90 -0.99 7.36
CA SER A 90 -34.05 -0.71 5.93
C SER A 90 -33.02 -1.43 5.07
N SER A 91 -33.43 -1.80 3.85
CA SER A 91 -32.58 -2.40 2.82
C SER A 91 -31.41 -1.47 2.44
N GLU A 92 -31.63 -0.16 2.42
CA GLU A 92 -30.61 0.84 2.13
C GLU A 92 -29.53 0.89 3.22
N ALA A 93 -29.91 0.89 4.49
CA ALA A 93 -28.93 0.88 5.56
C ALA A 93 -28.23 -0.48 5.67
N PHE A 94 -28.86 -1.58 5.21
CA PHE A 94 -28.15 -2.86 5.03
C PHE A 94 -27.11 -2.77 3.92
N LEU A 95 -27.46 -2.26 2.74
CA LEU A 95 -26.51 -2.08 1.64
C LEU A 95 -25.35 -1.16 2.03
N LYS A 96 -25.64 -0.08 2.77
CA LYS A 96 -24.62 0.82 3.31
C LYS A 96 -23.72 0.09 4.29
N LYS A 97 -24.27 -0.71 5.21
CA LYS A 97 -23.50 -1.45 6.23
C LYS A 97 -22.71 -2.63 5.65
N ALA A 98 -23.28 -3.36 4.69
CA ALA A 98 -22.61 -4.42 3.94
C ALA A 98 -21.47 -3.88 3.08
N SER A 99 -21.67 -2.69 2.47
CA SER A 99 -20.59 -1.97 1.78
C SER A 99 -19.50 -1.47 2.75
N PHE A 100 -19.85 -1.29 4.03
CA PHE A 100 -18.92 -0.98 5.11
C PHE A 100 -18.12 -2.21 5.56
N GLU A 101 -18.72 -3.40 5.62
CA GLU A 101 -18.00 -4.65 5.95
C GLU A 101 -17.08 -5.12 4.81
N SER A 102 -17.35 -4.71 3.56
CA SER A 102 -16.42 -4.89 2.44
C SER A 102 -15.36 -3.78 2.35
N LEU A 103 -15.21 -2.91 3.36
CA LEU A 103 -14.24 -1.83 3.29
C LEU A 103 -12.82 -2.38 3.33
N ASP A 104 -11.99 -1.75 2.51
CA ASP A 104 -10.59 -2.08 2.32
C ASP A 104 -9.87 -2.30 3.66
N PRO A 105 -9.12 -3.42 3.83
CA PRO A 105 -8.28 -3.63 5.01
C PRO A 105 -7.19 -2.54 5.15
N ASN A 106 -6.96 -1.76 4.09
CA ASN A 106 -5.95 -0.72 3.97
C ASN A 106 -6.54 0.68 4.03
N LYS A 107 -7.33 0.98 5.07
CA LYS A 107 -7.84 2.33 5.28
C LYS A 107 -6.73 3.33 5.65
N LEU A 108 -6.89 4.56 5.17
CA LEU A 108 -6.09 5.71 5.54
C LEU A 108 -6.94 6.60 6.45
N THR A 109 -6.47 6.84 7.66
CA THR A 109 -7.08 7.75 8.60
C THR A 109 -6.41 9.11 8.47
N ILE A 110 -7.20 10.14 8.19
CA ILE A 110 -6.75 11.53 8.10
C ILE A 110 -7.34 12.27 9.29
N SER A 111 -6.51 13.00 10.02
CA SER A 111 -6.94 13.89 11.09
C SER A 111 -6.28 15.26 10.94
N THR A 112 -6.85 16.28 11.56
CA THR A 112 -6.31 17.65 11.57
C THR A 112 -5.85 18.03 12.97
N ALA A 113 -4.65 18.62 13.08
CA ALA A 113 -4.12 19.18 14.32
C ALA A 113 -3.36 20.47 13.99
N ASN A 114 -3.66 21.57 14.69
CA ASN A 114 -2.99 22.87 14.51
C ASN A 114 -2.97 23.38 13.05
N GLY A 115 -4.02 23.10 12.28
CA GLY A 115 -4.10 23.48 10.85
C GLY A 115 -3.26 22.62 9.91
N GLN A 116 -2.60 21.58 10.42
CA GLN A 116 -1.87 20.59 9.64
C GLN A 116 -2.66 19.28 9.55
N TYR A 117 -2.40 18.53 8.48
CA TYR A 117 -3.01 17.23 8.22
C TYR A 117 -2.07 16.12 8.67
N ILE A 118 -2.62 15.13 9.37
CA ILE A 118 -1.91 13.97 9.89
C ILE A 118 -2.47 12.73 9.19
N PHE A 119 -1.60 12.00 8.51
CA PHE A 119 -1.96 10.80 7.76
C PHE A 119 -1.51 9.56 8.54
N ARG A 120 -2.45 8.69 8.93
CA ARG A 120 -2.17 7.43 9.64
C ARG A 120 -2.72 6.24 8.89
N GLY A 121 -1.92 5.20 8.73
CA GLY A 121 -2.33 3.98 8.04
C GLY A 121 -1.22 2.94 7.99
N ASN A 122 -1.59 1.65 7.95
CA ASN A 122 -0.63 0.55 7.93
C ASN A 122 0.26 0.57 6.67
N GLN A 123 -0.27 1.05 5.53
CA GLN A 123 0.49 1.15 4.28
C GLN A 123 1.52 2.29 4.28
N LEU A 124 1.30 3.35 5.07
CA LEU A 124 2.24 4.47 5.17
C LEU A 124 3.59 4.05 5.75
N ARG A 125 3.62 3.02 6.60
CA ARG A 125 4.87 2.48 7.17
C ARG A 125 5.87 2.10 6.08
N LYS A 126 5.39 1.65 4.91
CA LYS A 126 6.26 1.29 3.78
C LYS A 126 6.94 2.50 3.14
N TYR A 127 6.29 3.67 3.17
CA TYR A 127 6.84 4.92 2.65
C TYR A 127 7.72 5.60 3.70
N ALA A 128 7.31 5.58 4.97
CA ALA A 128 8.09 6.14 6.09
C ALA A 128 9.47 5.47 6.22
N MET A 129 9.58 4.14 6.02
CA MET A 129 10.87 3.44 6.08
C MET A 129 11.83 3.77 4.93
N ALA A 130 11.34 4.35 3.83
CA ALA A 130 12.18 4.69 2.69
C ALA A 130 12.79 6.10 2.80
N SER A 131 12.23 6.94 3.67
CA SER A 131 12.62 8.34 3.80
C SER A 131 12.47 8.79 5.24
N ASP A 132 13.58 8.88 5.98
CA ASP A 132 13.68 9.72 7.18
C ASP A 132 13.40 11.21 6.89
N LEU A 133 13.16 11.55 5.61
CA LEU A 133 12.99 12.90 5.10
C LEU A 133 11.53 13.39 5.04
N PHE A 134 10.52 12.51 5.14
CA PHE A 134 9.13 12.90 4.89
C PHE A 134 8.24 12.63 6.10
N ASP A 135 7.73 13.71 6.70
CA ASP A 135 6.87 13.66 7.88
C ASP A 135 5.38 13.64 7.47
N PHE A 136 4.70 12.53 7.77
CA PHE A 136 3.26 12.37 7.52
C PHE A 136 2.39 12.95 8.64
N ASP A 137 2.99 13.43 9.73
CA ASP A 137 2.28 14.05 10.87
C ASP A 137 2.17 15.58 10.74
N SER A 138 2.79 16.19 9.72
CA SER A 138 2.86 17.65 9.55
C SER A 138 2.62 18.07 8.08
N LEU A 139 1.52 17.63 7.46
CA LEU A 139 1.24 17.94 6.06
C LEU A 139 0.45 19.25 5.90
N GLN A 140 0.87 20.10 4.97
CA GLN A 140 0.06 21.22 4.52
C GLN A 140 -1.08 20.75 3.60
N ARG A 141 -2.10 21.59 3.42
CA ARG A 141 -3.28 21.25 2.58
C ARG A 141 -2.89 20.78 1.18
N HIS A 142 -2.02 21.51 0.50
CA HIS A 142 -1.62 21.19 -0.87
C HIS A 142 -0.81 19.89 -0.96
N GLU A 143 -0.03 19.55 0.07
CA GLU A 143 0.72 18.29 0.16
C GLU A 143 -0.24 17.12 0.39
N ALA A 144 -1.22 17.30 1.28
CA ALA A 144 -2.28 16.32 1.52
C ALA A 144 -3.12 16.09 0.25
N GLU A 145 -3.48 17.16 -0.48
CA GLU A 145 -4.19 17.08 -1.76
C GLU A 145 -3.37 16.31 -2.81
N PHE A 146 -2.08 16.64 -2.92
CA PHE A 146 -1.16 15.98 -3.85
C PHE A 146 -1.03 14.49 -3.55
N LEU A 147 -0.82 14.11 -2.28
CA LEU A 147 -0.68 12.71 -1.88
C LEU A 147 -1.94 11.91 -2.16
N LEU A 148 -3.12 12.43 -1.79
CA LEU A 148 -4.39 11.76 -2.06
C LEU A 148 -4.66 11.60 -3.56
N CYS A 149 -4.36 12.63 -4.36
CA CYS A 149 -4.44 12.53 -5.81
C CYS A 149 -3.46 11.50 -6.37
N SER A 150 -2.23 11.45 -5.85
CA SER A 150 -1.21 10.48 -6.28
C SER A 150 -1.60 9.03 -5.99
N TRP A 151 -2.46 8.82 -4.98
CA TRP A 151 -3.03 7.52 -4.64
C TRP A 151 -4.36 7.25 -5.35
N GLY A 152 -4.66 7.98 -6.43
CA GLY A 152 -5.78 7.71 -7.32
C GLY A 152 -7.13 8.25 -6.84
N LEU A 153 -7.16 9.11 -5.81
CA LEU A 153 -8.39 9.79 -5.42
C LEU A 153 -8.66 10.96 -6.38
N GLY A 154 -9.88 11.04 -6.94
CA GLY A 154 -10.26 12.16 -7.80
C GLY A 154 -10.33 13.48 -7.03
N GLN A 155 -9.98 14.61 -7.67
CA GLN A 155 -9.89 15.93 -7.05
C GLN A 155 -11.17 16.35 -6.29
N GLU A 156 -12.35 16.06 -6.84
CA GLU A 156 -13.63 16.36 -6.18
C GLU A 156 -13.77 15.62 -4.84
N LYS A 157 -13.39 14.33 -4.79
CA LYS A 157 -13.45 13.52 -3.57
C LYS A 157 -12.42 13.98 -2.55
N VAL A 158 -11.25 14.43 -3.01
CA VAL A 158 -10.21 15.00 -2.16
C VAL A 158 -10.71 16.28 -1.51
N ALA A 159 -11.31 17.19 -2.28
CA ALA A 159 -11.87 18.43 -1.75
C ALA A 159 -12.98 18.15 -0.72
N VAL A 160 -13.88 17.21 -1.00
CA VAL A 160 -14.93 16.79 -0.05
C VAL A 160 -14.33 16.18 1.23
N ALA A 161 -13.30 15.33 1.11
CA ALA A 161 -12.64 14.74 2.26
C ALA A 161 -11.91 15.79 3.12
N LEU A 162 -11.17 16.72 2.50
CA LEU A 162 -10.40 17.74 3.23
C LEU A 162 -11.26 18.86 3.80
N ASN A 163 -12.34 19.25 3.11
CA ASN A 163 -13.30 20.21 3.65
C ASN A 163 -14.12 19.57 4.78
N GLY A 164 -14.48 18.29 4.67
CA GLY A 164 -15.17 17.56 5.74
C GLY A 164 -14.36 17.41 7.03
N LEU A 165 -13.03 17.53 6.96
CA LEU A 165 -12.12 17.55 8.12
C LEU A 165 -12.20 18.84 8.95
N GLN A 166 -12.83 19.90 8.44
CA GLN A 166 -13.14 21.08 9.24
C GLN A 166 -14.28 20.78 10.23
N ASP A 167 -15.24 19.96 9.83
CA ASP A 167 -16.40 19.58 10.66
C ASP A 167 -16.12 18.34 11.52
N ARG A 168 -15.14 17.51 11.14
CA ARG A 168 -14.83 16.24 11.80
C ARG A 168 -13.35 16.14 12.12
N LEU A 169 -13.04 15.76 13.35
CA LEU A 169 -11.65 15.53 13.82
C LEU A 169 -10.90 14.45 13.01
N CYS A 170 -11.63 13.51 12.40
CA CYS A 170 -11.04 12.32 11.78
C CYS A 170 -11.94 11.79 10.65
N ILE A 171 -11.33 11.48 9.50
CA ILE A 171 -12.00 10.88 8.33
C ILE A 171 -11.20 9.67 7.86
N GLU A 172 -11.92 8.59 7.55
CA GLU A 172 -11.33 7.38 6.96
C GLU A 172 -11.54 7.37 5.45
N VAL A 173 -10.44 7.27 4.71
CA VAL A 173 -10.41 7.18 3.25
C VAL A 173 -10.07 5.74 2.85
N HIS A 174 -10.86 5.19 1.94
CA HIS A 174 -10.75 3.81 1.46
C HIS A 174 -10.56 3.77 -0.06
N LYS A 175 -10.18 2.60 -0.60
CA LYS A 175 -9.98 2.37 -2.04
C LYS A 175 -8.89 3.24 -2.67
N LEU A 176 -7.82 3.47 -1.92
CA LEU A 176 -6.61 4.14 -2.40
C LEU A 176 -5.79 3.19 -3.27
N ALA A 177 -5.42 3.65 -4.46
CA ALA A 177 -4.51 2.95 -5.36
C ALA A 177 -3.07 3.25 -4.90
N TRP A 178 -2.60 2.50 -3.91
CA TRP A 178 -1.24 2.64 -3.41
C TRP A 178 -0.24 2.32 -4.52
N PRO A 179 0.65 3.26 -4.91
CA PRO A 179 1.67 2.97 -5.90
C PRO A 179 2.55 1.83 -5.37
N PRO A 180 2.99 0.91 -6.25
CA PRO A 180 3.77 -0.25 -5.82
C PRO A 180 5.01 0.22 -5.06
N THR A 181 5.03 0.02 -3.74
CA THR A 181 6.14 0.35 -2.83
C THR A 181 7.36 -0.53 -3.04
N GLY A 182 7.30 -1.47 -3.99
CA GLY A 182 8.50 -2.09 -4.48
C GLY A 182 9.36 -0.98 -5.04
N ARG A 183 10.48 -0.66 -4.37
CA ARG A 183 11.66 -0.21 -5.10
C ARG A 183 11.66 -1.09 -6.35
N PRO A 184 11.51 -0.56 -7.59
CA PRO A 184 11.81 -1.39 -8.75
C PRO A 184 13.19 -1.91 -8.42
N MET A 185 13.28 -3.20 -8.12
CA MET A 185 14.56 -3.76 -7.75
C MET A 185 15.37 -3.55 -9.02
N LEU A 186 16.23 -2.54 -9.01
CA LEU A 186 17.39 -2.42 -9.88
C LEU A 186 18.36 -3.59 -9.61
N LYS A 187 17.87 -4.76 -9.16
CA LYS A 187 18.60 -6.03 -9.06
C LYS A 187 18.87 -6.65 -10.42
N THR A 188 18.40 -6.03 -11.49
CA THR A 188 18.87 -6.29 -12.85
C THR A 188 19.14 -4.96 -13.56
N ALA A 189 19.93 -4.09 -12.94
CA ALA A 189 20.86 -3.32 -13.77
C ALA A 189 21.59 -4.34 -14.65
N SER A 190 21.39 -4.25 -15.97
CA SER A 190 21.97 -5.13 -16.98
C SER A 190 23.38 -5.56 -16.55
N THR A 191 23.63 -6.86 -16.45
CA THR A 191 24.96 -7.40 -16.11
C THR A 191 26.06 -6.81 -17.00
N LYS A 192 25.70 -6.32 -18.19
CA LYS A 192 26.59 -5.59 -19.10
C LYS A 192 26.79 -4.11 -18.75
N LEU A 193 25.80 -3.40 -18.19
CA LEU A 193 26.00 -2.05 -17.65
C LEU A 193 26.90 -2.06 -16.41
N VAL A 194 26.81 -3.13 -15.60
CA VAL A 194 27.78 -3.40 -14.53
C VAL A 194 29.16 -3.71 -15.10
N ASN A 195 29.26 -4.45 -16.21
CA ASN A 195 30.55 -4.72 -16.87
C ASN A 195 31.15 -3.50 -17.58
N LEU A 196 30.33 -2.60 -18.13
CA LEU A 196 30.79 -1.33 -18.70
C LEU A 196 31.18 -0.34 -17.61
N LEU A 197 30.43 -0.26 -16.51
CA LEU A 197 30.88 0.46 -15.32
C LEU A 197 32.21 -0.11 -14.83
N LYS A 198 32.40 -1.42 -14.82
CA LYS A 198 33.70 -2.03 -14.50
C LYS A 198 34.79 -1.75 -15.53
N ALA A 199 34.45 -1.57 -16.81
CA ALA A 199 35.41 -1.26 -17.87
C ALA A 199 35.79 0.24 -17.93
N LEU A 200 34.85 1.12 -17.58
CA LEU A 200 35.03 2.58 -17.52
C LEU A 200 35.56 3.06 -16.17
N LYS A 201 35.32 2.29 -15.10
CA LYS A 201 35.81 2.58 -13.76
C LYS A 201 37.15 1.87 -13.58
N PRO A 202 38.28 2.55 -13.77
CA PRO A 202 39.56 2.01 -13.33
C PRO A 202 39.45 1.64 -11.84
N PRO A 203 40.10 0.54 -11.43
CA PRO A 203 40.00 0.08 -10.06
C PRO A 203 40.52 1.16 -9.11
N MET A 204 39.86 1.33 -7.96
CA MET A 204 40.11 2.49 -7.09
C MET A 204 41.60 2.62 -6.68
N HIS A 205 42.31 1.49 -6.52
CA HIS A 205 43.74 1.51 -6.18
C HIS A 205 44.62 2.14 -7.28
N GLU A 206 44.26 2.02 -8.55
CA GLU A 206 44.95 2.69 -9.66
C GLU A 206 44.64 4.19 -9.67
N LEU A 207 43.37 4.56 -9.40
CA LEU A 207 42.98 5.97 -9.28
C LEU A 207 43.68 6.67 -8.11
N VAL A 208 43.76 6.03 -6.93
CA VAL A 208 44.51 6.58 -5.79
C VAL A 208 46.00 6.73 -6.11
N LYS A 209 46.58 5.78 -6.85
CA LYS A 209 47.98 5.85 -7.27
C LYS A 209 48.23 6.99 -8.26
N ILE A 210 47.37 7.16 -9.26
CA ILE A 210 47.44 8.25 -10.25
C ILE A 210 47.20 9.60 -9.55
N ALA A 211 46.22 9.67 -8.65
CA ALA A 211 45.94 10.85 -7.87
C ALA A 211 47.13 11.24 -6.97
N SER A 212 47.81 10.27 -6.34
CA SER A 212 49.01 10.55 -5.54
C SER A 212 50.22 11.05 -6.35
N ALA A 213 50.20 10.91 -7.67
CA ALA A 213 51.25 11.40 -8.58
C ALA A 213 50.93 12.80 -9.15
N LEU A 214 49.75 13.34 -8.90
CA LEU A 214 49.36 14.70 -9.30
C LEU A 214 49.65 15.67 -8.15
N GLU A 215 50.32 16.77 -8.46
CA GLU A 215 50.66 17.81 -7.47
C GLU A 215 49.50 18.79 -7.21
N ASP A 216 48.59 18.91 -8.17
CA ASP A 216 47.46 19.82 -8.14
C ASP A 216 46.23 19.20 -7.46
N ALA A 217 45.78 19.80 -6.36
CA ALA A 217 44.70 19.28 -5.52
C ALA A 217 43.36 19.16 -6.27
N ASP A 218 43.05 20.10 -7.18
CA ASP A 218 41.81 20.06 -7.96
C ASP A 218 41.80 18.89 -8.96
N SER A 219 42.98 18.57 -9.50
CA SER A 219 43.19 17.43 -10.39
C SER A 219 43.11 16.09 -9.64
N VAL A 220 43.60 16.03 -8.38
CA VAL A 220 43.47 14.86 -7.48
C VAL A 220 42.00 14.53 -7.24
N ASP A 221 41.19 15.52 -6.87
CA ASP A 221 39.76 15.33 -6.61
C ASP A 221 39.00 14.95 -7.88
N SER A 222 39.38 15.49 -9.03
CA SER A 222 38.81 15.14 -10.34
C SER A 222 39.09 13.68 -10.71
N VAL A 223 40.28 13.15 -10.42
CA VAL A 223 40.64 11.75 -10.68
C VAL A 223 39.94 10.79 -9.71
N LEU A 224 39.83 11.16 -8.43
CA LEU A 224 39.13 10.35 -7.43
C LEU A 224 37.61 10.33 -7.65
N SER A 225 37.04 11.44 -8.13
CA SER A 225 35.60 11.57 -8.43
C SER A 225 35.13 10.66 -9.57
N LEU A 226 36.01 10.27 -10.51
CA LEU A 226 35.72 9.23 -11.52
C LEU A 226 35.38 7.87 -10.88
N GLY A 227 35.91 7.59 -9.69
CA GLY A 227 35.58 6.43 -8.88
C GLY A 227 34.14 6.43 -8.35
N PHE A 228 33.43 7.54 -8.39
CA PHE A 228 32.05 7.68 -7.89
C PHE A 228 30.97 7.50 -8.96
N LEU A 229 31.34 7.15 -10.20
CA LEU A 229 30.35 6.76 -11.21
C LEU A 229 29.66 5.45 -10.79
N ASN A 230 28.37 5.58 -10.45
CA ASN A 230 27.47 4.48 -10.09
C ASN A 230 26.24 4.52 -11.01
N SER A 231 25.58 3.38 -11.24
CA SER A 231 24.35 3.30 -12.04
C SER A 231 23.24 4.19 -11.49
N GLU A 232 23.18 4.34 -10.17
CA GLU A 232 22.27 5.24 -9.47
C GLU A 232 22.59 6.71 -9.77
N ASN A 233 23.86 7.10 -9.72
CA ASN A 233 24.29 8.47 -10.03
C ASN A 233 23.98 8.81 -11.49
N LEU A 234 24.27 7.89 -12.42
CA LEU A 234 23.92 8.05 -13.84
C LEU A 234 22.42 8.21 -14.07
N SER A 235 21.59 7.42 -13.37
CA SER A 235 20.13 7.56 -13.43
C SER A 235 19.68 8.93 -12.92
N ARG A 236 20.20 9.38 -11.77
CA ARG A 236 19.91 10.72 -11.20
C ARG A 236 20.33 11.85 -12.16
N PHE A 237 21.52 11.77 -12.77
CA PHE A 237 21.98 12.74 -13.76
C PHE A 237 21.12 12.72 -15.03
N SER A 238 20.65 11.55 -15.47
CA SER A 238 19.73 11.46 -16.60
C SER A 238 18.37 12.12 -16.30
N GLY A 239 17.91 12.04 -15.05
CA GLY A 239 16.71 12.70 -14.54
C GLY A 239 16.85 14.23 -14.40
N ALA A 240 18.08 14.74 -14.26
CA ALA A 240 18.38 16.17 -14.19
C ALA A 240 18.42 16.86 -15.57
N LYS A 241 18.37 16.10 -16.67
CA LYS A 241 18.36 16.61 -18.05
C LYS A 241 17.33 17.75 -18.32
N PRO A 242 16.06 17.68 -17.89
CA PRO A 242 15.11 18.79 -18.06
C PRO A 242 15.55 20.06 -17.35
N MET A 243 16.14 19.96 -16.15
CA MET A 243 16.65 21.13 -15.43
C MET A 243 17.80 21.78 -16.19
N LEU A 244 18.75 20.99 -16.70
CA LEU A 244 19.85 21.51 -17.53
C LEU A 244 19.35 22.23 -18.79
N LYS A 245 18.30 21.71 -19.44
CA LYS A 245 17.66 22.39 -20.59
C LYS A 245 17.01 23.72 -20.18
N GLN A 246 16.39 23.79 -19.01
CA GLN A 246 15.83 25.04 -18.48
C GLN A 246 16.94 26.05 -18.20
N THR A 247 18.06 25.61 -17.62
CA THR A 247 19.24 26.45 -17.38
C THR A 247 19.81 27.00 -18.69
N VAL A 248 19.92 26.18 -19.75
CA VAL A 248 20.29 26.66 -21.09
C VAL A 248 19.33 27.75 -21.55
N GLY A 249 18.02 27.57 -21.39
CA GLY A 249 17.03 28.59 -21.73
C GLY A 249 17.19 29.90 -20.94
N MET A 250 17.56 29.82 -19.66
CA MET A 250 17.85 31.01 -18.84
C MET A 250 19.15 31.70 -19.25
N LEU A 251 20.22 30.94 -19.50
CA LEU A 251 21.49 31.48 -19.95
C LEU A 251 21.38 32.12 -21.34
N SER A 252 20.58 31.56 -22.25
CA SER A 252 20.30 32.18 -23.55
C SER A 252 19.56 33.50 -23.41
N LYS A 253 18.61 33.62 -22.46
CA LYS A 253 17.94 34.90 -22.14
C LYS A 253 18.92 35.90 -21.55
N LEU A 254 19.80 35.46 -20.66
CA LEU A 254 20.84 36.31 -20.06
C LEU A 254 21.83 36.81 -21.12
N LEU A 255 22.23 35.94 -22.06
CA LEU A 255 23.08 36.31 -23.19
C LEU A 255 22.41 37.38 -24.07
N LEU A 256 21.10 37.26 -24.30
CA LEU A 256 20.32 38.25 -25.04
C LEU A 256 20.23 39.58 -24.28
N ALA A 257 20.03 39.55 -22.96
CA ALA A 257 20.04 40.74 -22.11
C ALA A 257 21.41 41.45 -22.11
N ALA A 258 22.52 40.70 -22.02
CA ALA A 258 23.87 41.23 -22.15
C ALA A 258 24.05 41.98 -23.48
N ARG A 259 23.55 41.41 -24.58
CA ARG A 259 23.58 42.05 -25.92
C ARG A 259 22.67 43.27 -26.07
N LEU A 260 21.64 43.40 -25.24
CA LEU A 260 20.75 44.57 -25.21
C LEU A 260 21.29 45.72 -24.35
N GLY A 261 22.51 45.60 -23.80
CA GLY A 261 23.16 46.65 -23.04
C GLY A 261 23.21 46.42 -21.52
N LEU A 262 23.12 45.17 -21.07
CA LEU A 262 23.42 44.83 -19.67
C LEU A 262 24.94 44.69 -19.51
N GLU A 263 25.62 45.81 -19.23
CA GLU A 263 27.09 45.94 -19.26
C GLU A 263 27.81 45.15 -18.15
N ASP A 264 27.12 44.85 -17.05
CA ASP A 264 27.71 44.19 -15.87
C ASP A 264 27.96 42.68 -16.07
N VAL A 265 27.62 42.11 -17.23
CA VAL A 265 27.65 40.66 -17.45
C VAL A 265 28.61 40.28 -18.59
N ASN A 266 29.60 39.45 -18.27
CA ASN A 266 30.59 38.99 -19.25
C ASN A 266 29.95 38.02 -20.27
N GLU A 267 29.82 38.47 -21.53
CA GLU A 267 29.20 37.70 -22.62
C GLU A 267 29.94 36.38 -22.90
N ASP A 268 31.26 36.39 -22.86
CA ASP A 268 32.09 35.23 -23.21
C ASP A 268 32.00 34.13 -22.15
N ALA A 269 31.85 34.51 -20.88
CA ALA A 269 31.58 33.56 -19.80
C ALA A 269 30.24 32.83 -20.01
N ILE A 270 29.19 33.55 -20.45
CA ILE A 270 27.88 32.95 -20.73
C ILE A 270 27.94 32.02 -21.95
N LYS A 271 28.62 32.43 -23.03
CA LYS A 271 28.81 31.59 -24.22
C LYS A 271 29.53 30.29 -23.85
N SER A 272 30.61 30.39 -23.08
CA SER A 272 31.35 29.22 -22.61
C SER A 272 30.44 28.28 -21.81
N ALA A 273 29.74 28.80 -20.80
CA ALA A 273 28.81 28.03 -19.98
C ALA A 273 27.71 27.34 -20.81
N LEU A 274 27.12 28.03 -21.80
CA LEU A 274 26.15 27.45 -22.73
C LEU A 274 26.73 26.25 -23.48
N THR A 275 27.90 26.40 -24.10
CA THR A 275 28.53 25.31 -24.85
C THR A 275 28.88 24.10 -23.97
N HIS A 276 29.32 24.34 -22.73
CA HIS A 276 29.62 23.26 -21.78
C HIS A 276 28.37 22.50 -21.35
N ILE A 277 27.29 23.21 -21.02
CA ILE A 277 26.02 22.56 -20.64
C ILE A 277 25.41 21.79 -21.82
N GLU A 278 25.50 22.32 -23.04
CA GLU A 278 25.05 21.60 -24.24
C GLU A 278 25.85 20.32 -24.50
N ARG A 279 27.17 20.35 -24.31
CA ARG A 279 28.02 19.14 -24.38
C ARG A 279 27.59 18.10 -23.32
N VAL A 280 27.31 18.53 -22.10
CA VAL A 280 26.81 17.64 -21.03
C VAL A 280 25.45 17.04 -21.40
N ILE A 281 24.51 17.85 -21.88
CA ILE A 281 23.19 17.38 -22.34
C ILE A 281 23.33 16.36 -23.50
N GLY A 282 24.24 16.62 -24.43
CA GLY A 282 24.57 15.73 -25.54
C GLY A 282 25.18 14.40 -25.06
N GLY A 283 26.13 14.47 -24.13
CA GLY A 283 26.75 13.31 -23.49
C GLY A 283 25.73 12.44 -22.76
N LEU A 284 24.90 13.04 -21.91
CA LEU A 284 23.80 12.35 -21.20
C LEU A 284 22.77 11.74 -22.17
N GLY A 285 22.53 12.40 -23.31
CA GLY A 285 21.69 11.87 -24.39
C GLY A 285 22.23 10.59 -25.00
N LYS A 286 23.52 10.56 -25.33
CA LYS A 286 24.20 9.36 -25.87
C LYS A 286 24.15 8.20 -24.89
N VAL A 287 24.42 8.46 -23.60
CA VAL A 287 24.35 7.45 -22.54
C VAL A 287 22.94 6.87 -22.41
N LYS A 288 21.90 7.71 -22.46
CA LYS A 288 20.51 7.25 -22.39
C LYS A 288 20.11 6.39 -23.60
N MET A 289 20.46 6.82 -24.82
CA MET A 289 20.17 6.05 -26.03
C MET A 289 20.86 4.70 -26.06
N MET A 290 22.10 4.61 -25.57
CA MET A 290 22.81 3.34 -25.43
C MET A 290 22.11 2.43 -24.42
N ALA A 291 21.65 2.98 -23.28
CA ALA A 291 20.89 2.20 -22.30
C ALA A 291 19.56 1.66 -22.86
N GLU A 292 18.81 2.45 -23.63
CA GLU A 292 17.52 2.04 -24.21
C GLU A 292 17.65 1.06 -25.39
N SER A 293 18.70 1.20 -26.21
CA SER A 293 18.96 0.30 -27.35
C SER A 293 19.34 -1.12 -26.88
N GLU A 294 19.96 -1.20 -25.70
CA GLU A 294 20.31 -2.46 -25.05
C GLU A 294 19.11 -3.16 -24.41
N GLU A 295 18.14 -2.40 -23.90
CA GLU A 295 16.91 -2.97 -23.35
C GLU A 295 16.10 -3.68 -24.45
N LYS A 296 15.98 -3.06 -25.63
CA LYS A 296 15.31 -3.66 -26.79
C LYS A 296 15.99 -4.94 -27.26
N THR A 297 17.33 -4.97 -27.37
CA THR A 297 18.08 -6.17 -27.79
C THR A 297 18.04 -7.30 -26.75
N SER A 298 18.01 -6.98 -25.46
CA SER A 298 17.86 -7.97 -24.38
C SER A 298 16.47 -8.62 -24.34
N SER A 299 15.42 -7.89 -24.73
CA SER A 299 14.05 -8.41 -24.79
C SER A 299 13.84 -9.42 -25.93
N VAL A 300 14.56 -9.25 -27.05
CA VAL A 300 14.55 -10.16 -28.20
C VAL A 300 15.28 -11.46 -27.85
N SER A 301 16.48 -11.37 -27.26
CA SER A 301 17.26 -12.55 -26.87
C SER A 301 16.56 -13.43 -25.82
N ARG A 302 15.78 -12.85 -24.89
CA ARG A 302 14.98 -13.63 -23.93
C ARG A 302 13.79 -14.33 -24.56
N LYS A 303 13.12 -13.70 -25.54
CA LYS A 303 12.05 -14.35 -26.31
C LYS A 303 12.61 -15.53 -27.10
N ASP A 304 13.75 -15.37 -27.76
CA ASP A 304 14.37 -16.46 -28.53
C ASP A 304 14.83 -17.64 -27.64
N ALA A 305 15.34 -17.36 -26.44
CA ALA A 305 15.70 -18.39 -25.48
C ALA A 305 14.48 -19.15 -24.93
N ALA A 306 13.37 -18.44 -24.66
CA ALA A 306 12.12 -19.05 -24.22
C ALA A 306 11.48 -19.92 -25.32
N THR A 307 11.51 -19.46 -26.57
CA THR A 307 10.98 -20.24 -27.72
C THR A 307 11.80 -21.50 -27.97
N ARG A 308 13.14 -21.45 -27.81
CA ARG A 308 13.99 -22.65 -27.93
C ARG A 308 13.79 -23.65 -26.78
N ALA A 309 13.59 -23.16 -25.55
CA ALA A 309 13.32 -24.04 -24.40
C ALA A 309 11.97 -24.76 -24.53
N PHE A 310 10.96 -24.09 -25.12
CA PHE A 310 9.65 -24.70 -25.36
C PHE A 310 9.68 -25.74 -26.50
N GLY A 311 10.47 -25.49 -27.55
CA GLY A 311 10.63 -26.43 -28.67
C GLY A 311 11.45 -27.69 -28.35
N ALA A 312 12.28 -27.67 -27.30
CA ALA A 312 13.06 -28.84 -26.86
C ALA A 312 12.29 -29.75 -25.88
N ALA A 313 11.10 -29.34 -25.43
CA ALA A 313 10.27 -30.06 -24.47
C ALA A 313 9.06 -30.78 -25.11
N LEU A 314 8.93 -30.69 -26.44
CA LEU A 314 7.97 -31.42 -27.29
C LEU A 314 8.71 -32.50 -28.07
#